data_AF-A0A7J2JQZ5-F1
#
_entry.id   AF-A0A7J2JQZ5-F1
#
_cell.length_a   1.000
_cell.length_b   1.000
_cell.length_c   1.000
_cell.angle_alpha   90.00
_cell.angle_beta   90.00
_cell.angle_gamma   90.00
#
_symmetry.space_group_name_H-M   'P 1'
#
loop_
_entity.id
_entity.type
_entity.pdbx_description
1 polymer ?
#
loop_
_entity_poly.entity_id
_entity_poly.type
_entity_poly.pdbx_seq_one_letter_code
_entity_poly.pdbx_strand_id
1 'polypeptide(L)'
;MITTRRTCSPIAGHRRGGPPKCSKSLAAMEHGEFVRGLREVEVISRLASISRAARGGLLPIGVDDATALQLEGTYVVNIDTVSESADLLPGMGLRRLARKVVIQTFSDVAAKGATPQHFFLSICLPSSFE
;
A
#
# COMPACT_ATOMS: atom_id res chain seq x y z
N MET A 1 11.48 6.74 12.67
CA MET A 1 11.75 8.18 12.46
C MET A 1 12.72 8.31 11.29
N ILE A 2 12.20 8.49 10.08
CA ILE A 2 13.02 8.71 8.88
C ILE A 2 13.05 10.22 8.64
N THR A 3 14.17 10.86 8.95
CA THR A 3 14.36 12.28 8.69
C THR A 3 14.99 12.46 7.31
N THR A 4 14.18 12.67 6.27
CA THR A 4 14.75 13.10 4.98
C THR A 4 14.84 14.63 4.97
N ARG A 5 16.01 15.18 5.35
CA ARG A 5 16.37 16.53 4.89
C ARG A 5 16.79 16.41 3.43
N ARG A 6 15.94 16.85 2.50
CA ARG A 6 16.37 17.07 1.11
C ARG A 6 16.98 18.47 1.03
N THR A 7 18.26 18.52 0.70
CA THR A 7 18.92 19.73 0.22
C THR A 7 18.35 20.08 -1.15
N CYS A 8 17.74 21.26 -1.28
CA CYS A 8 17.43 21.83 -2.60
C CYS A 8 18.76 22.25 -3.25
N SER A 9 19.17 21.54 -4.29
CA SER A 9 20.25 22.01 -5.16
C SER A 9 19.65 23.05 -6.13
N PRO A 10 20.24 24.25 -6.28
CA PRO A 10 19.73 25.24 -7.22
C PRO A 10 19.90 24.74 -8.65
N ILE A 11 18.83 24.81 -9.44
CA ILE A 11 18.86 24.60 -10.89
C ILE A 11 19.75 25.70 -11.48
N ALA A 12 20.83 25.29 -12.16
CA ALA A 12 21.73 26.20 -12.85
C ALA A 12 20.98 26.93 -13.98
N GLY A 13 20.83 28.24 -13.86
CA GLY A 13 20.42 29.10 -14.96
C GLY A 13 19.21 30.00 -14.68
N HIS A 14 19.35 31.00 -13.80
CA HIS A 14 18.58 32.24 -13.97
C HIS A 14 19.26 33.46 -13.36
N ARG A 15 19.11 34.59 -14.05
CA ARG A 15 19.79 35.86 -13.83
C ARG A 15 19.38 36.54 -12.51
N ARG A 16 20.29 37.40 -12.05
CA ARG A 16 20.29 38.21 -10.81
C ARG A 16 18.95 38.89 -10.52
N GLY A 17 18.54 38.90 -9.24
CA GLY A 17 17.76 40.02 -8.67
C GLY A 17 16.36 39.77 -8.11
N GLY A 18 16.01 38.57 -7.64
CA GLY A 18 14.75 38.37 -6.89
C GLY A 18 14.89 37.27 -5.83
N PRO A 19 14.09 37.30 -4.75
CA PRO A 19 14.05 36.18 -3.80
C PRO A 19 13.76 34.88 -4.59
N PRO A 20 14.42 33.76 -4.26
CA PRO A 20 14.16 32.51 -4.96
C PRO A 20 12.67 32.24 -4.94
N LYS A 21 12.05 32.14 -6.13
CA LYS A 21 10.68 31.66 -6.25
C LYS A 21 10.68 30.19 -5.86
N CYS A 22 10.65 29.93 -4.55
CA CYS A 22 10.26 28.65 -4.02
C CYS A 22 8.80 28.51 -4.43
N SER A 23 8.49 27.64 -5.39
CA SER A 23 7.11 27.29 -5.71
C SER A 23 6.44 26.92 -4.39
N LYS A 24 5.42 27.69 -4.00
CA LYS A 24 4.60 27.43 -2.82
C LYS A 24 3.79 26.15 -3.03
N SER A 25 4.42 24.98 -3.01
CA SER A 25 3.66 23.75 -3.26
C SER A 25 3.89 22.60 -2.30
N LEU A 26 4.76 22.68 -1.28
CA LEU A 26 4.96 21.51 -0.40
C LEU A 26 5.34 21.81 1.07
N ALA A 27 5.24 23.07 1.53
CA ALA A 27 5.69 23.45 2.88
C ALA A 27 4.59 23.50 3.96
N ALA A 28 3.38 23.05 3.67
CA ALA A 28 2.28 23.05 4.64
C ALA A 28 1.37 21.84 4.42
N MET A 29 1.86 20.63 4.69
CA MET A 29 0.98 19.48 4.85
C MET A 29 1.19 18.96 6.26
N GLU A 30 0.18 19.16 7.12
CA GLU A 30 0.17 18.52 8.42
C GLU A 30 0.22 17.00 8.26
N HIS A 31 0.84 16.33 9.22
CA HIS A 31 1.01 14.87 9.25
C HIS A 31 -0.35 14.16 9.40
N GLY A 32 -1.15 14.11 8.32
CA GLY A 32 -2.48 13.49 8.32
C GLY A 32 -3.40 13.92 7.17
N GLU A 33 -3.18 15.10 6.58
CA GLU A 33 -3.95 15.57 5.42
C GLU A 33 -3.57 14.89 4.11
N PHE A 34 -2.40 14.24 4.07
CA PHE A 34 -1.83 13.67 2.85
C PHE A 34 -2.67 12.57 2.20
N VAL A 35 -3.52 11.87 2.97
CA VAL A 35 -4.36 10.76 2.45
C VAL A 35 -5.80 11.21 2.21
N ARG A 36 -6.32 12.20 2.97
CA ARG A 36 -7.71 12.69 2.85
C ARG A 36 -7.86 13.55 1.58
N GLY A 37 -8.02 12.90 0.44
CA GLY A 37 -8.19 13.55 -0.86
C GLY A 37 -7.49 12.83 -2.02
N LEU A 38 -6.67 11.83 -1.72
CA LEU A 38 -6.11 10.94 -2.74
C LEU A 38 -7.07 9.78 -2.99
N ARG A 39 -7.22 9.39 -4.25
CA ARG A 39 -7.87 8.11 -4.59
C ARG A 39 -6.93 6.96 -4.28
N GLU A 40 -7.48 5.79 -4.02
CA GLU A 40 -6.72 4.57 -3.75
C GLU A 40 -5.65 4.31 -4.83
N VAL A 41 -6.04 4.41 -6.10
CA VAL A 41 -5.13 4.22 -7.25
C VAL A 41 -3.92 5.16 -7.22
N GLU A 42 -4.11 6.40 -6.74
CA GLU A 42 -3.03 7.38 -6.63
C GLU A 42 -2.08 7.01 -5.48
N VAL A 43 -2.63 6.54 -4.35
CA VAL A 43 -1.83 6.05 -3.23
C VAL A 43 -1.01 4.83 -3.65
N ILE A 44 -1.62 3.85 -4.33
CA ILE A 44 -0.94 2.66 -4.86
C ILE A 44 0.20 3.07 -5.80
N SER A 45 -0.10 3.94 -6.77
CA SER A 45 0.91 4.41 -7.73
C SER A 45 2.10 5.08 -7.02
N ARG A 46 1.83 5.87 -5.97
CA ARG A 46 2.87 6.55 -5.20
C ARG A 46 3.71 5.59 -4.39
N LEU A 47 3.08 4.61 -3.74
CA LEU A 47 3.78 3.56 -2.97
C LEU A 47 4.61 2.66 -3.88
N ALA A 48 4.09 2.29 -5.05
CA ALA A 48 4.82 1.53 -6.06
C ALA A 48 6.07 2.29 -6.54
N SER A 49 5.97 3.61 -6.73
CA SER A 49 7.09 4.44 -7.21
C SER A 49 8.30 4.48 -6.26
N ILE A 50 8.06 4.34 -4.95
CA ILE A 50 9.10 4.36 -3.92
C ILE A 50 9.56 2.96 -3.50
N SER A 51 8.80 1.92 -3.85
CA SER A 51 9.12 0.55 -3.48
C SER A 51 10.24 -0.01 -4.36
N ARG A 52 11.33 -0.48 -3.74
CA ARG A 52 12.40 -1.20 -4.45
C ARG A 52 11.96 -2.60 -4.89
N ALA A 53 10.97 -3.18 -4.20
CA ALA A 53 10.47 -4.52 -4.47
C ALA A 53 9.68 -4.62 -5.80
N ALA A 54 9.26 -3.49 -6.36
CA ALA A 54 8.59 -3.45 -7.67
C ALA A 54 9.53 -3.70 -8.87
N ARG A 55 10.86 -3.77 -8.67
CA ARG A 55 11.84 -3.72 -9.79
C ARG A 55 12.36 -5.09 -10.28
N GLY A 56 11.81 -6.21 -9.80
CA GLY A 56 12.35 -7.53 -10.16
C GLY A 56 11.41 -8.72 -9.96
N GLY A 57 10.13 -8.50 -9.68
CA GLY A 57 9.14 -9.58 -9.62
C GLY A 57 8.64 -9.97 -11.02
N LEU A 58 8.21 -11.22 -11.18
CA LEU A 58 7.52 -11.70 -12.40
C LEU A 58 6.20 -10.96 -12.63
N LEU A 59 5.53 -10.59 -11.53
CA LEU A 59 4.40 -9.67 -11.52
C LEU A 59 4.76 -8.51 -10.57
N PRO A 60 4.95 -7.28 -11.08
CA PRO A 60 5.33 -6.14 -10.26
C PRO A 60 4.26 -5.73 -9.24
N ILE A 61 4.71 -5.20 -8.09
CA ILE A 61 3.82 -4.70 -7.03
C ILE A 61 2.94 -3.56 -7.56
N GLY A 62 1.64 -3.66 -7.26
CA GLY A 62 0.66 -2.59 -7.50
C GLY A 62 0.15 -2.51 -8.94
N VAL A 63 0.47 -3.49 -9.78
CA VAL A 63 -0.08 -3.63 -11.14
C VAL A 63 -1.29 -4.57 -11.16
N ASP A 64 -1.34 -5.52 -10.24
CA ASP A 64 -2.32 -6.60 -10.21
C ASP A 64 -2.65 -7.01 -8.76
N ASP A 65 -3.68 -7.86 -8.57
CA ASP A 65 -4.23 -8.26 -7.26
C ASP A 65 -3.27 -9.11 -6.42
N ALA A 66 -2.22 -9.65 -7.05
CA ALA A 66 -1.16 -10.39 -6.36
C ALA A 66 0.19 -10.09 -7.03
N THR A 67 1.26 -10.25 -6.25
CA THR A 67 2.63 -10.04 -6.71
C THR A 67 3.35 -11.39 -6.82
N ALA A 68 4.13 -11.59 -7.88
CA ALA A 68 4.96 -12.78 -8.05
C ALA A 68 6.43 -12.42 -7.86
N LEU A 69 7.05 -12.99 -6.85
CA LEU A 69 8.44 -12.75 -6.46
C LEU A 69 9.31 -13.93 -6.88
N GLN A 70 10.48 -13.63 -7.45
CA GLN A 70 11.49 -14.64 -7.78
C GLN A 70 12.53 -14.71 -6.66
N LEU A 71 12.56 -15.84 -5.95
CA LEU A 71 13.57 -16.19 -4.94
C LEU A 71 14.20 -17.54 -5.32
N GLU A 72 14.27 -18.53 -4.42
CA GLU A 72 14.60 -19.93 -4.75
C GLU A 72 13.51 -20.64 -5.58
N GLY A 73 12.42 -19.93 -5.87
CA GLY A 73 11.29 -20.34 -6.69
C GLY A 73 10.40 -19.13 -6.96
N THR A 74 9.25 -19.37 -7.59
CA THR A 74 8.24 -18.33 -7.80
C THR A 74 7.23 -18.34 -6.67
N TYR A 75 7.13 -17.24 -5.94
CA TYR A 75 6.19 -17.06 -4.85
C TYR A 75 5.14 -16.03 -5.23
N VAL A 76 3.87 -16.44 -5.25
CA VAL A 76 2.74 -15.53 -5.45
C VAL A 76 2.18 -15.13 -4.11
N VAL A 77 2.19 -13.83 -3.82
CA VAL A 77 1.80 -13.26 -2.54
C VAL A 77 0.72 -12.20 -2.73
N ASN A 78 -0.26 -12.22 -1.83
CA ASN A 78 -1.27 -11.20 -1.67
C ASN A 78 -1.43 -10.86 -0.18
N ILE A 79 -1.86 -9.64 0.12
CA ILE A 79 -2.25 -9.19 1.45
C ILE A 79 -3.61 -8.51 1.32
N ASP A 80 -4.59 -9.09 1.99
CA ASP A 80 -5.92 -8.52 2.13
C ASP A 80 -6.22 -8.18 3.58
N THR A 81 -7.15 -7.25 3.76
CA THR A 81 -7.64 -6.87 5.08
C THR A 81 -9.16 -6.75 5.05
N VAL A 82 -9.78 -7.14 6.15
CA VAL A 82 -11.19 -6.86 6.43
C VAL A 82 -11.29 -6.06 7.71
N SER A 83 -12.31 -5.21 7.80
CA SER A 83 -12.62 -4.45 9.01
C SER A 83 -14.07 -4.62 9.41
N GLU A 84 -14.37 -4.52 10.71
CA GLU A 84 -15.75 -4.59 11.19
C GLU A 84 -16.64 -3.54 10.52
N SER A 85 -16.15 -2.31 10.40
CA SER A 85 -16.93 -1.18 9.87
C SER A 85 -17.23 -1.26 8.37
N ALA A 86 -16.38 -1.92 7.58
CA ALA A 86 -16.54 -2.00 6.13
C ALA A 86 -17.07 -3.36 5.64
N ASP A 87 -16.70 -4.46 6.31
CA ASP A 87 -16.86 -5.80 5.76
C ASP A 87 -17.85 -6.68 6.54
N LEU A 88 -18.17 -6.33 7.79
CA LEU A 88 -19.13 -7.07 8.60
C LEU A 88 -20.56 -6.60 8.27
N LEU A 89 -21.23 -7.34 7.39
CA LEU A 89 -22.61 -7.01 7.00
C LEU A 89 -23.61 -7.27 8.14
N PRO A 90 -24.79 -6.61 8.14
CA PRO A 90 -25.85 -6.89 9.08
C PRO A 90 -26.21 -8.39 9.11
N GLY A 91 -26.19 -8.99 10.31
CA GLY A 91 -26.45 -10.43 10.50
C GLY A 91 -25.27 -11.36 10.15
N MET A 92 -24.12 -10.82 9.75
CA MET A 92 -22.88 -11.58 9.58
C MET A 92 -22.18 -11.76 10.94
N GLY A 93 -21.80 -12.99 11.27
CA GLY A 93 -20.95 -13.26 12.43
C GLY A 93 -19.46 -13.27 12.09
N LEU A 94 -18.59 -13.11 13.09
CA LEU A 94 -17.13 -13.06 12.92
C LEU A 94 -16.56 -14.30 12.20
N ARG A 95 -17.15 -15.49 12.40
CA ARG A 95 -16.73 -16.70 11.67
C ARG A 95 -16.92 -16.57 10.15
N ARG A 96 -17.99 -15.92 9.69
CA ARG A 96 -18.22 -15.66 8.26
C ARG A 96 -17.26 -14.60 7.75
N LEU A 97 -16.99 -13.55 8.54
CA LEU A 97 -15.99 -12.54 8.21
C LEU A 97 -14.59 -13.14 8.08
N ALA A 98 -14.18 -13.99 9.02
CA ALA A 98 -12.91 -14.71 8.99
C ALA A 98 -12.81 -15.65 7.78
N ARG A 99 -13.90 -16.36 7.43
CA ARG A 99 -13.93 -17.17 6.21
C ARG A 99 -13.83 -16.30 4.95
N LYS A 100 -14.50 -15.14 4.93
CA LYS A 100 -14.45 -14.20 3.81
C LYS A 100 -13.01 -13.77 3.53
N VAL A 101 -12.27 -13.28 4.53
CA VAL A 101 -10.90 -12.79 4.31
C VAL A 101 -9.97 -13.88 3.78
N VAL A 102 -10.03 -15.10 4.31
CA VAL A 102 -9.21 -16.22 3.81
C VAL A 102 -9.53 -16.55 2.35
N ILE A 103 -10.82 -16.62 2.00
CA ILE A 103 -11.24 -16.93 0.62
C ILE A 103 -10.83 -15.81 -0.33
N GLN A 104 -11.04 -14.56 0.07
CA GLN A 104 -10.65 -13.37 -0.70
C GLN A 104 -9.14 -13.41 -1.02
N THR A 105 -8.29 -13.58 0.00
CA THR A 105 -6.84 -13.64 -0.23
C THR A 105 -6.43 -14.80 -1.12
N PHE A 106 -7.04 -15.96 -0.93
CA PHE A 106 -6.70 -17.17 -1.69
C PHE A 106 -7.20 -17.09 -3.13
N SER A 107 -8.32 -16.39 -3.36
CA SER A 107 -8.87 -16.16 -4.69
C SER A 107 -7.90 -15.39 -5.57
N ASP A 108 -7.28 -14.32 -5.06
CA ASP A 108 -6.36 -13.51 -5.85
C ASP A 108 -5.09 -14.27 -6.22
N VAL A 109 -4.57 -15.09 -5.30
CA VAL A 109 -3.44 -16.00 -5.57
C VAL A 109 -3.83 -17.04 -6.63
N ALA A 110 -5.00 -17.67 -6.47
CA ALA A 110 -5.51 -18.67 -7.41
C ALA A 110 -5.76 -18.08 -8.80
N ALA A 111 -6.22 -16.83 -8.89
CA ALA A 111 -6.45 -16.12 -10.14
C ALA A 111 -5.16 -15.92 -10.96
N LYS A 112 -3.98 -15.95 -10.33
CA LYS A 112 -2.68 -15.90 -11.02
C LYS A 112 -2.13 -17.30 -11.38
N GLY A 113 -2.94 -18.34 -11.24
CA GLY A 113 -2.57 -19.73 -11.55
C GLY A 113 -1.70 -20.40 -10.48
N ALA A 114 -1.50 -19.75 -9.32
CA ALA A 114 -0.79 -20.33 -8.20
C ALA A 114 -1.73 -21.14 -7.29
N THR A 115 -1.17 -22.13 -6.59
CA THR A 115 -1.91 -22.86 -5.54
C THR A 115 -1.61 -22.22 -4.18
N PRO A 116 -2.60 -21.68 -3.45
CA PRO A 116 -2.38 -21.16 -2.09
C PRO A 116 -1.97 -22.29 -1.14
N GLN A 117 -0.86 -22.12 -0.42
CA GLN A 117 -0.34 -23.14 0.51
C GLN A 117 -0.30 -22.67 1.97
N HIS A 118 -0.05 -21.39 2.18
CA HIS A 118 0.20 -20.81 3.51
C HIS A 118 -0.46 -19.44 3.60
N PHE A 119 -0.79 -19.02 4.82
CA PHE A 119 -1.24 -17.67 5.10
C PHE A 119 -0.75 -17.22 6.47
N PHE A 120 -0.63 -15.91 6.62
CA PHE A 120 -0.40 -15.24 7.89
C PHE A 120 -1.64 -14.46 8.26
N LEU A 121 -1.94 -14.41 9.56
CA LEU A 121 -3.06 -13.66 10.08
C LEU A 121 -2.54 -12.62 11.06
N SER A 122 -2.83 -11.35 10.78
CA SER A 122 -2.65 -10.24 11.72
C SER A 122 -4.02 -9.77 12.17
N ILE A 123 -4.28 -9.76 13.48
CA ILE A 123 -5.57 -9.37 14.05
C ILE A 123 -5.37 -8.12 14.91
N CYS A 124 -6.19 -7.10 14.66
CA CYS A 124 -6.32 -5.94 15.52
C CYS A 124 -7.65 -6.06 16.28
N LEU A 125 -7.59 -6.19 17.59
CA LEU A 125 -8.77 -6.23 18.46
C LEU A 125 -8.86 -4.94 19.27
N PRO A 126 -10.07 -4.41 19.53
CA PRO A 126 -10.24 -3.33 20.48
C PRO A 126 -9.87 -3.81 21.88
N SER A 127 -9.46 -2.90 22.76
CA SER A 127 -9.13 -3.23 24.15
C SER A 127 -10.32 -3.75 24.96
N SER A 128 -11.54 -3.55 24.47
CA SER A 128 -12.79 -4.04 25.05
C SER A 128 -13.19 -5.43 24.55
N PHE A 129 -12.35 -6.11 23.76
CA PHE A 129 -12.64 -7.45 23.25
C PHE A 129 -12.36 -8.49 24.34
N GLU A 130 -13.41 -9.21 24.75
CA GLU A 130 -13.35 -10.30 25.75
C GLU A 130 -13.15 -11.68 25.10
#